data_AF-A0A850SEP2-F1
#
_entry.id   AF-A0A850SEP2-F1
#
_cell.length_a   1.000
_cell.length_b   1.000
_cell.length_c   1.000
_cell.angle_alpha   90.00
_cell.angle_beta   90.00
_cell.angle_gamma   90.00
#
_symmetry.space_group_name_H-M   'P 1'
#
loop_
_entity.id
_entity.type
_entity.pdbx_description
1 polymer ?
#
loop_
_entity_poly.entity_id
_entity_poly.type
_entity_poly.pdbx_seq_one_letter_code
_entity_poly.pdbx_strand_id
1 'polypeptide(L)'
;MTLRLITIVPLFVLLAGAEPASAAEGSYPVGFRYEAGELAAPGGAERVYRRLSREAFGACTTSGRKSLREAAVARECYARLVAELVEKIGDAGFSAIHAEANGERRLASR
;
A
#
# COMPACT_ATOMS: atom_id res chain seq x y z
N MET A 1 -24.02 -46.47 -35.92
CA MET A 1 -24.12 -46.80 -34.48
C MET A 1 -23.56 -45.64 -33.69
N THR A 2 -24.45 -44.92 -33.02
CA THR A 2 -24.26 -43.65 -32.31
C THR A 2 -23.64 -43.88 -30.93
N LEU A 3 -22.44 -43.34 -30.67
CA LEU A 3 -21.81 -43.39 -29.36
C LEU A 3 -22.09 -42.10 -28.57
N ARG A 4 -22.51 -42.29 -27.33
CA ARG A 4 -23.14 -41.35 -26.39
C ARG A 4 -22.25 -40.16 -26.00
N LEU A 5 -22.84 -38.97 -25.98
CA LEU A 5 -22.35 -37.81 -25.23
C LEU A 5 -22.24 -38.16 -23.74
N ILE A 6 -21.05 -38.02 -23.17
CA ILE A 6 -20.83 -38.03 -21.72
C ILE A 6 -20.61 -36.58 -21.29
N THR A 7 -21.66 -36.01 -20.72
CA THR A 7 -21.69 -34.72 -20.04
C THR A 7 -20.80 -34.81 -18.80
N ILE A 8 -19.68 -34.08 -18.77
CA ILE A 8 -18.88 -33.92 -17.55
C ILE A 8 -19.32 -32.63 -16.86
N VAL A 9 -19.85 -32.83 -15.65
CA VAL A 9 -20.33 -31.84 -14.68
C VAL A 9 -19.19 -30.90 -14.26
N PRO A 10 -19.42 -29.57 -14.16
CA PRO A 10 -18.39 -28.63 -13.71
C PRO A 10 -18.12 -28.82 -12.20
N LEU A 11 -16.85 -29.04 -11.85
CA LEU A 11 -16.38 -29.05 -10.47
C LEU A 11 -16.18 -27.61 -9.99
N PHE A 12 -17.24 -27.01 -9.44
CA PHE A 12 -17.17 -25.78 -8.64
C PHE A 12 -16.95 -26.18 -7.17
N VAL A 13 -15.74 -25.98 -6.65
CA VAL A 13 -15.49 -25.98 -5.19
C VAL A 13 -14.54 -24.84 -4.82
N LEU A 14 -15.16 -23.75 -4.35
CA LEU A 14 -14.82 -22.92 -3.20
C LEU A 14 -13.35 -22.90 -2.73
N LEU A 15 -12.64 -21.80 -2.99
CA LEU A 15 -11.88 -21.15 -1.92
C LEU A 15 -12.61 -19.86 -1.52
N ALA A 16 -13.31 -19.99 -0.39
CA ALA A 16 -13.89 -18.89 0.35
C ALA A 16 -12.78 -18.01 0.92
N GLY A 17 -12.98 -16.70 0.84
CA GLY A 17 -12.53 -15.73 1.85
C GLY A 17 -11.03 -15.60 2.05
N ALA A 18 -10.34 -14.91 1.13
CA ALA A 18 -9.47 -13.85 1.62
C ALA A 18 -10.43 -12.72 1.99
N GLU A 19 -10.60 -12.53 3.30
CA GLU A 19 -11.37 -11.48 3.94
C GLU A 19 -11.18 -10.17 3.17
N PRO A 20 -12.24 -9.36 2.93
CA PRO A 20 -11.99 -7.97 2.57
C PRO A 20 -11.09 -7.46 3.70
N ALA A 21 -9.82 -7.20 3.37
CA ALA A 21 -8.94 -6.52 4.29
C ALA A 21 -9.72 -5.27 4.63
N SER A 22 -10.30 -5.25 5.84
CA SER A 22 -11.03 -4.11 6.33
C SER A 22 -10.08 -2.96 6.15
N ALA A 23 -10.33 -2.17 5.10
CA ALA A 23 -9.80 -0.84 4.97
C ALA A 23 -10.36 -0.21 6.23
N ALA A 24 -9.53 -0.20 7.28
CA ALA A 24 -9.81 0.55 8.46
C ALA A 24 -10.18 1.92 7.90
N GLU A 25 -11.45 2.29 8.07
CA GLU A 25 -11.99 3.58 7.73
C GLU A 25 -11.35 4.58 8.70
N GLY A 26 -10.04 4.72 8.59
CA GLY A 26 -9.23 5.69 9.24
C GLY A 26 -9.37 6.91 8.36
N SER A 27 -10.16 7.86 8.80
CA SER A 27 -10.07 9.22 8.30
C SER A 27 -8.66 9.70 8.64
N TYR A 28 -7.69 9.42 7.76
CA TYR A 28 -6.31 9.78 7.99
C TYR A 28 -6.20 11.29 7.75
N PRO A 29 -5.90 12.08 8.79
CA PRO A 29 -5.96 13.54 8.72
C PRO A 29 -4.75 14.13 7.99
N VAL A 30 -4.13 13.37 7.09
CA VAL A 30 -2.98 13.85 6.34
C VAL A 30 -3.56 14.58 5.14
N GLY A 31 -3.84 15.87 5.34
CA GLY A 31 -4.19 16.82 4.28
C GLY A 31 -3.00 17.06 3.36
N PHE A 32 -2.40 15.98 2.84
CA PHE A 32 -1.24 16.00 1.99
C PHE A 32 -1.60 16.71 0.70
N ARG A 33 -0.85 17.76 0.39
CA ARG A 33 -1.04 18.56 -0.82
C ARG A 33 0.27 18.58 -1.59
N TYR A 34 0.15 18.48 -2.90
CA TYR A 34 1.23 18.66 -3.85
C TYR A 34 0.69 19.40 -5.06
N GLU A 35 1.55 20.11 -5.77
CA GLU A 35 1.21 20.73 -7.03
C GLU A 35 1.50 19.77 -8.17
N ALA A 36 0.64 19.71 -9.20
CA ALA A 36 0.84 18.81 -10.33
C ALA A 36 2.20 19.02 -11.03
N GLY A 37 2.69 20.27 -11.06
CA GLY A 37 4.01 20.62 -11.59
C GLY A 37 5.17 20.05 -10.77
N GLU A 38 4.98 19.72 -9.48
CA GLU A 38 6.02 19.11 -8.67
C GLU A 38 6.37 17.70 -9.15
N LEU A 39 5.43 16.94 -9.70
CA LEU A 39 5.70 15.58 -10.21
C LEU A 39 6.47 15.60 -11.54
N ALA A 40 6.19 16.58 -12.40
CA ALA A 40 6.82 16.72 -13.71
C ALA A 40 8.26 17.29 -13.63
N ALA A 41 8.63 17.92 -12.52
CA ALA A 41 9.96 18.45 -12.31
C ALA A 41 11.02 17.33 -12.20
N PRO A 42 12.27 17.56 -12.61
CA PRO A 42 13.36 16.60 -12.39
C PRO A 42 13.49 16.24 -10.91
N GLY A 43 13.45 14.95 -10.58
CA GLY A 43 13.46 14.43 -9.20
C GLY A 43 12.22 14.80 -8.36
N GLY A 44 11.18 15.31 -9.01
CA GLY A 44 9.96 15.81 -8.41
C GLY A 44 9.17 14.76 -7.64
N ALA A 45 8.88 13.64 -8.32
CA ALA A 45 8.23 12.47 -7.71
C ALA A 45 8.93 12.00 -6.42
N GLU A 46 10.27 11.95 -6.41
CA GLU A 46 11.03 11.53 -5.23
C GLU A 46 10.98 12.53 -4.08
N ARG A 47 10.99 13.85 -4.38
CA ARG A 47 10.81 14.89 -3.35
C ARG A 47 9.42 14.80 -2.73
N VAL A 48 8.39 14.69 -3.56
CA VAL A 48 6.99 14.58 -3.13
C VAL A 48 6.79 13.28 -2.34
N TYR A 49 7.37 12.16 -2.77
CA TYR A 49 7.31 10.87 -2.06
C TYR A 49 8.00 10.92 -0.69
N ARG A 50 9.16 11.57 -0.59
CA ARG A 50 9.84 11.77 0.70
C ARG A 50 9.02 12.65 1.65
N ARG A 51 8.38 13.70 1.15
CA ARG A 51 7.50 14.56 1.95
C ARG A 51 6.29 13.77 2.46
N LEU A 52 5.63 13.05 1.57
CA LEU A 52 4.53 12.14 1.88
C LEU A 52 4.92 11.15 2.98
N SER A 53 6.05 10.45 2.80
CA SER A 53 6.52 9.44 3.75
C SER A 53 6.76 10.03 5.14
N ARG A 54 7.30 11.26 5.22
CA ARG A 54 7.50 11.94 6.51
C ARG A 54 6.18 12.30 7.19
N GLU A 55 5.22 12.83 6.44
CA GLU A 55 3.90 13.17 6.98
C GLU A 55 3.12 11.92 7.40
N ALA A 56 3.16 10.86 6.59
CA ALA A 56 2.57 9.57 6.93
C ALA A 56 3.20 8.97 8.18
N PHE A 57 4.53 9.06 8.32
CA PHE A 57 5.22 8.62 9.53
C PHE A 57 4.78 9.45 10.74
N GLY A 58 4.71 10.77 10.62
CA GLY A 58 4.22 11.65 11.69
C GLY A 58 2.79 11.32 12.11
N ALA A 59 1.89 11.10 11.15
CA ALA A 59 0.50 10.74 11.42
C ALA A 59 0.34 9.37 12.10
N CYS A 60 1.22 8.42 11.77
CA CYS A 60 1.18 7.06 12.31
C CYS A 60 2.03 6.87 13.57
N THR A 61 2.80 7.88 13.99
CA THR A 61 3.70 7.77 15.14
C THR A 61 3.32 8.76 16.24
N THR A 62 3.04 8.24 17.43
CA THR A 62 2.94 9.05 18.65
C THR A 62 4.32 9.19 19.30
N SER A 63 4.63 10.36 19.85
CA SER A 63 5.86 10.66 20.59
C SER A 63 5.92 9.84 21.89
N GLY A 64 7.02 9.11 22.15
CA GLY A 64 7.22 8.36 23.40
C GLY A 64 7.95 7.02 23.24
N ARG A 65 8.18 6.32 24.37
CA ARG A 65 8.68 4.93 24.36
C ARG A 65 7.56 4.02 23.87
N LYS A 66 7.82 3.25 22.82
CA LYS A 66 6.85 2.32 22.22
C LYS A 66 7.13 0.89 22.64
N SER A 67 6.09 0.17 23.04
CA SER A 67 6.11 -1.28 23.08
C SER A 67 6.28 -1.85 21.65
N LEU A 68 6.72 -3.11 21.56
CA LEU A 68 6.83 -3.81 20.26
C LEU A 68 5.51 -3.85 19.50
N ARG A 69 4.38 -3.96 20.22
CA ARG A 69 3.04 -3.95 19.64
C ARG A 69 2.70 -2.59 19.03
N GLU A 70 2.97 -1.50 19.73
CA GLU A 70 2.75 -0.14 19.20
C GLU A 70 3.65 0.16 18.01
N ALA A 71 4.88 -0.37 18.02
CA ALA A 71 5.78 -0.26 16.87
C ALA A 71 5.23 -1.01 15.64
N ALA A 72 4.64 -2.19 15.83
CA ALA A 72 4.00 -2.93 14.74
C ALA A 72 2.77 -2.19 14.19
N VAL A 73 1.90 -1.68 15.06
CA VAL A 73 0.72 -0.90 14.65
C VAL A 73 1.12 0.38 13.90
N ALA A 74 2.14 1.09 14.38
CA ALA A 74 2.65 2.28 13.70
C ALA A 74 3.23 1.96 12.30
N ARG A 75 3.90 0.81 12.16
CA ARG A 75 4.43 0.34 10.86
C ARG A 75 3.31 -0.02 9.90
N GLU A 76 2.28 -0.71 10.38
CA GLU A 76 1.12 -1.09 9.56
C GLU A 76 0.32 0.13 9.11
N CYS A 77 0.09 1.08 10.03
CA CYS A 77 -0.49 2.39 9.70
C CYS A 77 0.31 3.09 8.60
N TYR A 78 1.63 3.21 8.78
CA TYR A 78 2.50 3.86 7.80
C TYR A 78 2.43 3.19 6.43
N ALA A 79 2.54 1.86 6.40
CA ALA A 79 2.54 1.09 5.16
C ALA A 79 1.22 1.25 4.39
N ARG A 80 0.08 1.15 5.08
CA ARG A 80 -1.24 1.34 4.48
C ARG A 80 -1.42 2.76 3.94
N LEU A 81 -1.10 3.75 4.75
CA LEU A 81 -1.30 5.16 4.40
C LEU A 81 -0.45 5.58 3.18
N VAL A 82 0.82 5.16 3.14
CA VAL A 82 1.67 5.45 1.98
C VAL A 82 1.16 4.71 0.73
N ALA A 83 0.78 3.44 0.85
CA ALA A 83 0.25 2.67 -0.29
C ALA A 83 -1.02 3.31 -0.86
N GLU A 84 -1.98 3.67 -0.01
CA GLU A 84 -3.23 4.33 -0.43
C GLU A 84 -2.97 5.67 -1.13
N LEU A 85 -2.04 6.48 -0.61
CA LEU A 85 -1.71 7.77 -1.20
C LEU A 85 -0.93 7.62 -2.51
N VAL A 86 -0.06 6.61 -2.64
CA VAL A 86 0.60 6.28 -3.91
C VAL A 86 -0.44 5.87 -4.96
N GLU A 87 -1.40 5.01 -4.62
CA GLU A 87 -2.49 4.62 -5.52
C GLU A 87 -3.37 5.82 -5.91
N LYS A 88 -3.73 6.68 -4.95
CA LYS A 88 -4.53 7.89 -5.21
C LYS A 88 -3.82 8.89 -6.13
N ILE A 89 -2.49 9.03 -6.01
CA ILE A 89 -1.70 9.90 -6.88
C ILE A 89 -1.61 9.31 -8.29
N GLY A 90 -1.50 7.98 -8.42
CA GLY A 90 -1.57 7.27 -9.70
C GLY A 90 -0.39 7.56 -10.65
N ASP A 91 0.70 8.11 -10.16
CA ASP A 91 1.89 8.43 -10.96
C ASP A 91 2.87 7.22 -11.00
N ALA A 92 3.38 6.92 -12.20
CA ALA A 92 4.23 5.77 -12.43
C ALA A 92 5.60 5.91 -11.75
N GLY A 93 6.18 7.11 -11.74
CA GLY A 93 7.45 7.38 -11.05
C GLY A 93 7.29 7.22 -9.54
N PHE A 94 6.16 7.70 -9.01
CA PHE A 94 5.79 7.58 -7.60
C PHE A 94 5.61 6.12 -7.16
N SER A 95 4.97 5.32 -7.99
CA SER A 95 4.77 3.88 -7.76
C SER A 95 6.10 3.10 -7.82
N ALA A 96 6.99 3.45 -8.75
CA ALA A 96 8.32 2.86 -8.86
C ALA A 96 9.17 3.11 -7.61
N ILE A 97 9.17 4.35 -7.11
CA ILE A 97 9.89 4.73 -5.89
C ILE A 97 9.32 3.98 -4.67
N HIS A 98 8.00 3.81 -4.60
CA HIS A 98 7.38 3.03 -3.53
C HIS A 98 7.79 1.55 -3.56
N ALA A 99 7.84 0.96 -4.76
CA ALA A 99 8.25 -0.42 -4.95
C ALA A 99 9.73 -0.64 -4.58
N GLU A 100 10.61 0.27 -4.99
CA GLU A 100 12.04 0.25 -4.65
C GLU A 100 12.26 0.34 -3.13
N ALA A 101 11.65 1.33 -2.48
CA ALA A 101 11.78 1.53 -1.03
C ALA A 101 11.27 0.33 -0.20
N ASN A 102 10.25 -0.38 -0.69
CA ASN A 102 9.74 -1.60 -0.04
C ASN A 102 10.57 -2.84 -0.37
N GLY A 103 11.16 -2.90 -1.57
CA GLY A 103 12.09 -3.95 -1.98
C GLY A 103 13.35 -3.95 -1.13
N GLU A 104 13.99 -2.79 -0.96
CA GLU A 104 15.20 -2.63 -0.14
C GLU A 104 14.96 -3.00 1.33
N ARG A 105 13.81 -2.60 1.90
CA ARG A 105 13.43 -2.98 3.28
C ARG A 105 13.27 -4.48 3.48
N ARG A 106 12.78 -5.21 2.47
CA ARG A 106 12.63 -6.66 2.53
C ARG A 106 13.98 -7.38 2.51
N LEU A 107 14.98 -6.82 1.82
CA LEU A 107 16.33 -7.37 1.76
C LEU A 107 17.10 -7.13 3.05
N ALA A 108 16.93 -5.98 3.71
CA ALA A 108 17.61 -5.64 4.97
C ALA A 108 17.09 -6.39 6.22
N SER A 109 16.00 -7.17 6.10
CA SER A 109 15.37 -7.90 7.21
C SER A 109 15.57 -9.42 7.14
N ARG A 110 16.38 -9.92 6.20
CA ARG A 110 16.78 -11.33 6.08
C ARG A 110 18.19 -11.53 6.62
#